data_AF-A0A650EPM5-F1
#
_entry.id   AF-A0A650EPM5-F1
#
_cell.length_a   1.000
_cell.length_b   1.000
_cell.length_c   1.000
_cell.angle_alpha   90.00
_cell.angle_beta   90.00
_cell.angle_gamma   90.00
#
_symmetry.space_group_name_H-M   'P 1'
#
loop_
_entity.id
_entity.type
_entity.pdbx_description
1 polymer ?
#
loop_
_entity_poly.entity_id
_entity_poly.type
_entity_poly.pdbx_seq_one_letter_code
_entity_poly.pdbx_strand_id
1 'polypeptide(L)'
;MNTTMLQSKILKCIQSKALLNAIKEQNIQFPSKELMAIAYTYAESYKQRLDFLILLKEHSRDQELKIYLEKLIAVQENTLKSFLEPQNGCVYELHIKEEPNAYDERYLCSSYKSALEMIPLFYKRYGDTETDAARYSIIKRKIFGSAENKKFDEDYIGACYLKAGSILRDVDMEGIAQFANECDVCYDDKCEKLCINNIDIHFPVFIQDKELVKYPDYYGALCYGVNLEITQSETDEYYVIPLDCSAMKYRDFERDFYNHKHIKAPYIEPASTAEIRPELQNIYSEYLDYLNKHGR
;
A
#
# COMPACT_ATOMS: atom_id res chain seq x y z
N MET A 1 4.10 26.67 8.62
CA MET A 1 5.00 25.95 7.69
C MET A 1 4.59 26.32 6.26
N ASN A 2 5.53 26.55 5.32
CA ASN A 2 5.14 26.81 3.91
C ASN A 2 4.67 25.49 3.25
N THR A 3 3.68 25.54 2.35
CA THR A 3 3.11 24.37 1.64
C THR A 3 4.19 23.50 0.98
N THR A 4 5.24 24.13 0.45
CA THR A 4 6.40 23.44 -0.15
C THR A 4 7.17 22.58 0.86
N MET A 5 7.28 23.00 2.13
CA MET A 5 7.91 22.19 3.17
C MET A 5 7.01 21.01 3.59
N LEU A 6 5.69 21.20 3.58
CA LEU A 6 4.73 20.12 3.88
C LEU A 6 4.78 19.04 2.80
N GLN A 7 4.67 19.44 1.54
CA GLN A 7 4.83 18.53 0.40
C GLN A 7 6.17 17.78 0.48
N SER A 8 7.28 18.48 0.70
CA SER A 8 8.60 17.83 0.85
C SER A 8 8.65 16.80 1.99
N LYS A 9 7.85 16.95 3.05
CA LYS A 9 7.77 15.95 4.14
C LYS A 9 6.94 14.73 3.73
N ILE A 10 5.80 14.96 3.09
CA ILE A 10 4.88 13.90 2.65
C ILE A 10 5.52 13.05 1.56
N LEU A 11 6.15 13.69 0.56
CA LEU A 11 6.76 12.99 -0.57
C LEU A 11 7.91 12.07 -0.16
N LYS A 12 8.57 12.31 0.98
CA LYS A 12 9.63 11.41 1.48
C LYS A 12 9.16 9.97 1.74
N CYS A 13 7.85 9.75 1.82
CA CYS A 13 7.27 8.42 1.96
C CYS A 13 7.17 7.65 0.64
N ILE A 14 7.36 8.32 -0.51
CA ILE A 14 7.43 7.67 -1.83
C ILE A 14 8.76 6.93 -1.92
N GLN A 15 8.70 5.64 -2.28
CA GLN A 15 9.87 4.78 -2.37
C GLN A 15 10.66 5.00 -3.67
N SER A 16 9.94 5.29 -4.77
CA SER A 16 10.55 5.53 -6.08
C SER A 16 11.40 6.81 -6.10
N LYS A 17 12.72 6.66 -6.17
CA LYS A 17 13.71 7.73 -6.31
C LYS A 17 13.60 8.41 -7.66
N ALA A 18 13.35 7.66 -8.74
CA ALA A 18 13.17 8.25 -10.06
C ALA A 18 11.94 9.16 -10.09
N LEU A 19 10.81 8.72 -9.51
CA LEU A 19 9.63 9.57 -9.36
C LEU A 19 9.92 10.83 -8.54
N LEU A 20 10.61 10.70 -7.41
CA LEU A 20 10.98 11.85 -6.58
C LEU A 20 11.87 12.85 -7.32
N ASN A 21 12.81 12.36 -8.13
CA ASN A 21 13.65 13.21 -8.98
C ASN A 21 12.81 13.90 -10.05
N ALA A 22 11.92 13.18 -10.74
CA ALA A 22 11.04 13.75 -11.76
C ALA A 22 10.12 14.84 -11.19
N ILE A 23 9.50 14.61 -10.02
CA ILE A 23 8.71 15.61 -9.29
C ILE A 23 9.54 16.87 -9.02
N LYS A 24 10.79 16.71 -8.58
CA LYS A 24 11.69 17.81 -8.25
C LYS A 24 12.15 18.57 -9.49
N GLU A 25 12.54 17.87 -10.54
CA GLU A 25 13.04 18.44 -11.80
C GLU A 25 11.95 19.22 -12.54
N GLN A 26 10.72 18.69 -12.56
CA GLN A 26 9.56 19.33 -13.16
C GLN A 26 8.89 20.35 -12.21
N ASN A 27 9.38 20.48 -10.97
CA ASN A 27 8.87 21.36 -9.93
C ASN A 27 7.35 21.19 -9.67
N ILE A 28 6.86 19.95 -9.73
CA ILE A 28 5.43 19.62 -9.55
C ILE A 28 4.96 20.06 -8.17
N GLN A 29 3.83 20.76 -8.12
CA GLN A 29 3.16 21.17 -6.89
C GLN A 29 1.84 20.42 -6.79
N PHE A 30 1.74 19.53 -5.81
CA PHE A 30 0.53 18.74 -5.62
C PHE A 30 -0.55 19.57 -4.92
N PRO A 31 -1.81 19.54 -5.42
CA PRO A 31 -2.94 20.06 -4.68
C PRO A 31 -3.06 19.41 -3.30
N SER A 32 -3.67 20.11 -2.34
CA SER A 32 -3.81 19.59 -0.96
C SER A 32 -4.62 18.29 -0.87
N LYS A 33 -5.54 18.07 -1.83
CA LYS A 33 -6.32 16.82 -1.96
C LYS A 33 -5.42 15.64 -2.34
N GLU A 34 -4.54 15.81 -3.31
CA GLU A 34 -3.56 14.78 -3.70
C GLU A 34 -2.52 14.54 -2.60
N LEU A 35 -2.03 15.60 -1.93
CA LEU A 35 -1.13 15.44 -0.78
C LEU A 35 -1.79 14.64 0.35
N MET A 36 -3.09 14.79 0.56
CA MET A 36 -3.84 13.97 1.50
C MET A 36 -3.88 12.50 1.06
N ALA A 37 -4.18 12.22 -0.22
CA ALA A 37 -4.14 10.86 -0.79
C ALA A 37 -2.76 10.21 -0.67
N ILE A 38 -1.70 10.96 -0.98
CA ILE A 38 -0.31 10.50 -0.85
C ILE A 38 0.01 10.19 0.62
N ALA A 39 -0.31 11.11 1.54
CA ALA A 39 -0.06 10.92 2.97
C ALA A 39 -0.84 9.74 3.55
N TYR A 40 -2.10 9.56 3.15
CA TYR A 40 -2.95 8.47 3.61
C TYR A 40 -2.42 7.11 3.15
N THR A 41 -2.11 7.00 1.86
CA THR A 41 -1.77 5.75 1.18
C THR A 41 -0.33 5.31 1.46
N TYR A 42 0.62 6.25 1.48
CA TYR A 42 2.06 5.92 1.45
C TYR A 42 2.80 6.19 2.77
N ALA A 43 2.16 6.77 3.79
CA ALA A 43 2.80 6.93 5.10
C ALA A 43 3.31 5.59 5.65
N GLU A 44 4.47 5.61 6.29
CA GLU A 44 5.16 4.41 6.76
C GLU A 44 4.52 3.81 8.01
N SER A 45 3.71 4.59 8.73
CA SER A 45 3.02 4.17 9.95
C SER A 45 1.72 4.95 10.13
N TYR A 46 0.81 4.38 10.91
CA TYR A 46 -0.46 4.99 11.27
C TYR A 46 -0.30 6.33 11.99
N LYS A 47 0.70 6.43 12.88
CA LYS A 47 1.02 7.69 13.57
C LYS A 47 1.49 8.76 12.58
N GLN A 48 2.41 8.41 11.68
CA GLN A 48 2.90 9.34 10.68
C GLN A 48 1.78 9.80 9.74
N ARG A 49 0.86 8.90 9.37
CA ARG A 49 -0.36 9.21 8.62
C ARG A 49 -1.18 10.29 9.35
N LEU A 50 -1.53 10.06 10.62
CA LEU A 50 -2.26 11.04 11.45
C LEU A 50 -1.53 12.38 11.54
N ASP A 51 -0.22 12.38 11.80
CA ASP A 51 0.59 13.60 11.90
C ASP A 51 0.52 14.41 10.59
N PHE A 52 0.59 13.75 9.42
CA PHE A 52 0.45 14.42 8.13
C PHE A 52 -0.96 14.96 7.88
N LEU A 53 -2.01 14.21 8.23
CA LEU A 53 -3.39 14.67 8.08
C LEU A 53 -3.67 15.91 8.96
N ILE A 54 -3.16 15.92 10.20
CA ILE A 54 -3.24 17.07 11.11
C ILE A 54 -2.52 18.28 10.50
N LEU A 55 -1.29 18.09 10.02
CA LEU A 55 -0.52 19.16 9.38
C LEU A 55 -1.21 19.70 8.12
N LEU A 56 -1.81 18.84 7.30
CA LEU A 56 -2.60 19.23 6.13
C LEU A 56 -3.82 20.03 6.54
N LYS A 57 -4.54 19.63 7.58
CA LYS A 57 -5.71 20.36 8.08
C LYS A 57 -5.34 21.77 8.53
N GLU A 58 -4.25 21.91 9.26
CA GLU A 58 -3.76 23.20 9.77
C GLU A 58 -3.35 24.16 8.65
N HIS A 59 -2.76 23.63 7.57
CA HIS A 59 -2.16 24.43 6.49
C HIS A 59 -3.04 24.56 5.23
N SER A 60 -4.11 23.76 5.12
CA SER A 60 -5.06 23.86 4.02
C SER A 60 -5.73 25.25 4.02
N ARG A 61 -6.02 25.77 2.82
CA ARG A 61 -6.89 26.93 2.63
C ARG A 61 -8.30 26.54 2.19
N ASP A 62 -8.47 25.30 1.75
CA ASP A 62 -9.74 24.72 1.34
C ASP A 62 -10.53 24.30 2.58
N GLN A 63 -11.67 24.96 2.81
CA GLN A 63 -12.54 24.73 3.95
C GLN A 63 -13.26 23.38 3.89
N GLU A 64 -13.62 22.92 2.69
CA GLU A 64 -14.24 21.61 2.49
C GLU A 64 -13.25 20.51 2.87
N LEU A 65 -12.01 20.63 2.37
CA LEU A 65 -10.93 19.71 2.72
C LEU A 65 -10.63 19.73 4.24
N LYS A 66 -10.69 20.88 4.91
CA LYS A 66 -10.51 20.94 6.37
C LYS A 66 -11.55 20.14 7.12
N ILE A 67 -12.82 20.31 6.77
CA ILE A 67 -13.94 19.59 7.41
C ILE A 67 -13.78 18.09 7.17
N TYR A 68 -13.38 17.70 5.96
CA TYR A 68 -13.11 16.30 5.64
C TYR A 68 -11.94 15.73 6.45
N LEU A 69 -10.80 16.43 6.48
CA LEU A 69 -9.64 16.02 7.26
C LEU A 69 -9.95 15.91 8.76
N GLU A 70 -10.74 16.83 9.31
CA GLU A 70 -11.17 16.77 10.71
C GLU A 70 -11.96 15.49 11.01
N LYS A 71 -12.91 15.14 10.14
CA LYS A 71 -13.68 13.89 10.26
C LYS A 71 -12.77 12.67 10.09
N LEU A 72 -11.87 12.69 9.12
CA LEU A 72 -10.95 11.59 8.83
C LEU A 72 -10.01 11.32 10.01
N ILE A 73 -9.42 12.37 10.57
CA ILE A 73 -8.57 12.29 11.78
C ILE A 73 -9.37 11.71 12.94
N ALA A 74 -10.57 12.23 13.20
CA ALA A 74 -11.41 11.75 14.30
C ALA A 74 -11.80 10.28 14.13
N VAL A 75 -12.10 9.83 12.91
CA VAL A 75 -12.36 8.40 12.63
C VAL A 75 -11.13 7.56 12.93
N GLN A 76 -9.96 7.94 12.41
CA GLN A 76 -8.72 7.19 12.64
C GLN A 76 -8.37 7.11 14.15
N GLU A 77 -8.45 8.22 14.88
CA GLU A 77 -8.23 8.24 16.32
C GLU A 77 -9.24 7.38 17.09
N ASN A 78 -10.53 7.45 16.73
CA ASN A 78 -11.58 6.66 17.37
C ASN A 78 -11.45 5.16 17.06
N THR A 79 -11.08 4.79 15.83
CA THR A 79 -10.84 3.39 15.45
C THR A 79 -9.71 2.80 16.28
N LEU A 80 -8.56 3.49 16.34
CA LEU A 80 -7.43 3.04 17.15
C LEU A 80 -7.80 2.95 18.64
N LYS A 81 -8.44 3.98 19.18
CA LYS A 81 -8.87 4.00 20.59
C LYS A 81 -9.80 2.83 20.91
N SER A 82 -10.80 2.58 20.07
CA SER A 82 -11.79 1.52 20.27
C SER A 82 -11.18 0.12 20.15
N PHE A 83 -10.19 -0.05 19.26
CA PHE A 83 -9.44 -1.29 19.16
C PHE A 83 -8.64 -1.57 20.44
N LEU A 84 -7.94 -0.56 20.95
CA LEU A 84 -7.09 -0.65 22.15
C LEU A 84 -7.89 -0.74 23.47
N GLU A 85 -9.13 -0.27 23.49
CA GLU A 85 -9.97 -0.30 24.69
C GLU A 85 -10.29 -1.74 25.11
N PRO A 86 -9.98 -2.15 26.36
CA PRO A 86 -10.35 -3.47 26.86
C PRO A 86 -11.88 -3.65 26.85
N GLN A 87 -12.34 -4.78 26.33
CA GLN A 87 -13.77 -5.11 26.28
C GLN A 87 -14.00 -6.47 26.96
N ASN A 88 -15.00 -6.53 27.84
CA ASN A 88 -15.35 -7.77 28.53
C ASN A 88 -15.78 -8.84 27.55
N GLY A 89 -15.28 -10.06 27.75
CA GLY A 89 -15.54 -11.17 26.84
C GLY A 89 -14.89 -10.98 25.47
N CYS A 90 -13.78 -10.24 25.38
CA CYS A 90 -12.96 -10.17 24.18
C CYS A 90 -11.55 -10.72 24.43
N VAL A 91 -10.94 -11.26 23.39
CA VAL A 91 -9.56 -11.76 23.34
C VAL A 91 -8.87 -11.21 22.10
N TYR A 92 -7.55 -11.30 22.06
CA TYR A 92 -6.73 -10.88 20.94
C TYR A 92 -6.02 -12.09 20.35
N GLU A 93 -6.18 -12.33 19.05
CA GLU A 93 -5.46 -13.37 18.34
C GLU A 93 -4.33 -12.73 17.55
N LEU A 94 -3.08 -13.01 17.93
CA LEU A 94 -1.89 -12.61 17.19
C LEU A 94 -1.61 -13.63 16.10
N HIS A 95 -1.42 -13.14 14.89
CA HIS A 95 -0.96 -13.87 13.71
C HIS A 95 0.44 -13.37 13.37
N ILE A 96 1.40 -14.29 13.27
CA ILE A 96 2.78 -13.99 12.92
C ILE A 96 3.07 -14.57 11.54
N LYS A 97 3.50 -13.70 10.62
CA LYS A 97 3.98 -14.08 9.29
C LYS A 97 5.39 -13.53 9.09
N GLU A 98 6.38 -14.41 9.10
CA GLU A 98 7.79 -14.04 8.91
C GLU A 98 8.06 -13.50 7.50
N GLU A 99 7.32 -14.02 6.52
CA GLU A 99 7.21 -13.52 5.16
C GLU A 99 5.72 -13.47 4.76
N PRO A 100 5.32 -12.65 3.77
CA PRO A 100 3.91 -12.58 3.34
C PRO A 100 3.26 -13.93 3.00
N ASN A 101 4.07 -14.93 2.62
CA ASN A 101 3.69 -16.29 2.26
C ASN A 101 3.94 -17.37 3.33
N ALA A 102 4.52 -17.00 4.46
CA ALA A 102 4.86 -17.96 5.50
C ALA A 102 3.60 -18.58 6.12
N TYR A 103 3.78 -19.73 6.76
CA TYR A 103 2.77 -20.33 7.62
C TYR A 103 2.40 -19.35 8.74
N ASP A 104 1.10 -19.25 9.01
CA ASP A 104 0.51 -18.29 9.94
C ASP A 104 0.49 -18.88 11.37
N GLU A 105 1.46 -18.49 12.19
CA GLU A 105 1.55 -18.89 13.59
C GLU A 105 0.62 -18.05 14.45
N ARG A 106 -0.28 -18.71 15.19
CA ARG A 106 -1.39 -18.05 15.90
C ARG A 106 -1.30 -18.19 17.40
N TYR A 107 -1.46 -17.08 18.11
CA TYR A 107 -1.43 -17.00 19.57
C TYR A 107 -2.66 -16.31 20.11
N LEU A 108 -3.36 -16.96 21.03
CA LEU A 108 -4.45 -16.32 21.77
C LEU A 108 -3.90 -15.55 22.98
N CYS A 109 -4.26 -14.27 23.07
CA CYS A 109 -3.77 -13.33 24.05
C CYS A 109 -4.95 -12.66 24.77
N SER A 110 -4.77 -12.36 26.06
CA SER A 110 -5.79 -11.69 26.88
C SER A 110 -5.85 -10.18 26.63
N SER A 111 -4.81 -9.59 26.03
CA SER A 111 -4.74 -8.16 25.75
C SER A 111 -3.87 -7.86 24.54
N TYR A 112 -4.05 -6.68 23.96
CA TYR A 112 -3.18 -6.15 22.90
C TYR A 112 -1.71 -6.08 23.32
N LYS A 113 -1.45 -5.63 24.56
CA LYS A 113 -0.08 -5.56 25.10
C LYS A 113 0.57 -6.93 25.16
N SER A 114 -0.17 -7.94 25.63
CA SER A 114 0.33 -9.31 25.69
C SER A 114 0.61 -9.87 24.28
N ALA A 115 -0.21 -9.55 23.29
CA ALA A 115 0.07 -9.91 21.90
C ALA A 115 1.39 -9.30 21.40
N LEU A 116 1.67 -8.02 21.69
CA LEU A 116 2.96 -7.42 21.33
C LEU A 116 4.15 -8.08 22.05
N GLU A 117 3.99 -8.44 23.32
CA GLU A 117 5.02 -9.13 24.10
C GLU A 117 5.32 -10.55 23.57
N MET A 118 4.38 -11.18 22.85
CA MET A 118 4.57 -12.51 22.24
C MET A 118 5.50 -12.49 21.02
N ILE A 119 5.57 -11.39 20.27
CA ILE A 119 6.40 -11.27 19.06
C ILE A 119 7.89 -11.54 19.35
N PRO A 120 8.56 -10.86 20.31
CA PRO A 120 9.96 -11.16 20.63
C PRO A 120 10.14 -12.56 21.24
N LEU A 121 9.14 -13.10 21.94
CA LEU A 121 9.19 -14.45 22.50
C LEU A 121 9.13 -15.53 21.40
N PHE A 122 8.40 -15.28 20.32
CA PHE A 122 8.37 -16.13 19.14
C PHE A 122 9.77 -16.29 18.55
N TYR A 123 10.43 -15.19 18.17
CA TYR A 123 11.78 -15.25 17.59
C TYR A 123 12.80 -15.88 18.54
N LYS A 124 12.72 -15.56 19.84
CA LYS A 124 13.58 -16.20 20.86
C LYS A 124 13.38 -17.71 20.93
N ARG A 125 12.15 -18.20 20.80
CA ARG A 125 11.82 -19.63 20.88
C ARG A 125 12.37 -20.41 19.69
N TYR A 126 12.27 -19.84 18.50
CA TYR A 126 12.71 -20.49 17.26
C TYR A 126 14.18 -20.24 16.94
N GLY A 127 14.83 -19.30 17.62
CA GLY A 127 16.23 -18.96 17.37
C GLY A 127 16.42 -18.10 16.12
N ASP A 128 15.35 -17.48 15.64
CA ASP A 128 15.30 -16.65 14.45
C ASP A 128 15.40 -15.16 14.78
N THR A 129 15.53 -14.33 13.75
CA THR A 129 15.58 -12.86 13.87
C THR A 129 14.49 -12.23 13.01
N GLU A 130 13.80 -11.24 13.55
CA GLU A 130 12.80 -10.47 12.82
C GLU A 130 13.43 -9.81 11.59
N THR A 131 12.78 -9.99 10.44
CA THR A 131 13.18 -9.37 9.17
C THR A 131 12.26 -8.20 8.83
N ASP A 132 12.69 -7.31 7.94
CA ASP A 132 11.85 -6.22 7.41
C ASP A 132 10.61 -6.73 6.64
N ALA A 133 10.62 -8.00 6.21
CA ALA A 133 9.51 -8.65 5.54
C ALA A 133 8.40 -9.11 6.51
N ALA A 134 8.71 -9.21 7.82
CA ALA A 134 7.76 -9.69 8.81
C ALA A 134 6.50 -8.82 8.88
N ARG A 135 5.35 -9.49 8.97
CA ARG A 135 4.02 -8.89 9.09
C ARG A 135 3.28 -9.55 10.24
N TYR A 136 2.51 -8.75 10.97
CA TYR A 136 1.69 -9.23 12.06
C TYR A 136 0.28 -8.69 11.91
N SER A 137 -0.71 -9.51 12.26
CA SER A 137 -2.08 -9.04 12.50
C SER A 137 -2.50 -9.43 13.90
N ILE A 138 -3.06 -8.48 14.64
CA ILE A 138 -3.67 -8.73 15.94
C ILE A 138 -5.17 -8.53 15.75
N ILE A 139 -5.92 -9.62 15.82
CA ILE A 139 -7.38 -9.63 15.64
C ILE A 139 -8.04 -9.56 17.01
N LYS A 140 -8.92 -8.59 17.21
CA LYS A 140 -9.78 -8.50 18.39
C LYS A 140 -11.02 -9.35 18.14
N ARG A 141 -11.24 -10.37 18.97
CA ARG A 141 -12.35 -11.33 18.86
C ARG A 141 -13.26 -11.31 20.07
N LYS A 142 -14.56 -11.55 19.87
CA LYS A 142 -15.57 -11.75 20.89
C LYS A 142 -15.63 -13.20 21.33
N ILE A 143 -15.70 -13.45 22.62
CA ILE A 143 -15.92 -14.78 23.18
C ILE A 143 -17.42 -15.04 23.26
N PHE A 144 -17.92 -15.98 22.47
CA PHE A 144 -19.30 -16.45 22.57
C PHE A 144 -19.45 -17.58 23.60
N GLY A 145 -20.32 -17.34 24.59
CA GLY A 145 -20.57 -18.24 25.72
C GLY A 145 -21.39 -19.51 25.41
N SER A 146 -22.04 -19.62 24.24
CA SER A 146 -22.84 -20.80 23.88
C SER A 146 -22.51 -21.31 22.47
N ALA A 147 -22.54 -22.64 22.30
CA ALA A 147 -22.12 -23.36 21.08
C ALA A 147 -23.15 -23.33 19.93
N GLU A 148 -24.31 -22.70 20.11
CA GLU A 148 -25.48 -22.94 19.25
C GLU A 148 -25.54 -22.07 18.00
N ASN A 149 -24.76 -20.98 17.90
CA ASN A 149 -24.67 -20.14 16.70
C ASN A 149 -23.22 -19.65 16.51
N LYS A 150 -22.31 -20.51 16.05
CA LYS A 150 -20.90 -20.15 15.88
C LYS A 150 -20.47 -20.29 14.42
N LYS A 151 -20.64 -19.23 13.63
CA LYS A 151 -19.72 -18.99 12.52
C LYS A 151 -18.52 -18.24 13.07
N PHE A 152 -17.31 -18.68 12.73
CA PHE A 152 -16.07 -18.06 13.18
C PHE A 152 -15.98 -16.57 12.77
N ASP A 153 -16.58 -16.21 11.64
CA ASP A 153 -16.60 -14.83 11.15
C ASP A 153 -17.42 -13.88 12.03
N GLU A 154 -18.38 -14.40 12.82
CA GLU A 154 -19.23 -13.56 13.69
C GLU A 154 -18.52 -13.09 14.96
N ASP A 155 -17.32 -13.62 15.26
CA ASP A 155 -16.55 -13.23 16.45
C ASP A 155 -15.57 -12.08 16.20
N TYR A 156 -15.35 -11.70 14.94
CA TYR A 156 -14.45 -10.63 14.57
C TYR A 156 -14.97 -9.27 15.05
N ILE A 157 -14.12 -8.46 15.69
CA ILE A 157 -14.46 -7.09 16.11
C ILE A 157 -13.59 -6.07 15.38
N GLY A 158 -12.38 -6.45 14.98
CA GLY A 158 -11.44 -5.58 14.31
C GLY A 158 -10.05 -6.18 14.28
N ALA A 159 -9.15 -5.58 13.51
CA ALA A 159 -7.78 -6.01 13.36
C ALA A 159 -6.83 -4.82 13.39
N CYS A 160 -5.62 -5.10 13.86
CA CYS A 160 -4.51 -4.18 13.89
C CYS A 160 -3.36 -4.83 13.11
N TYR A 161 -2.86 -4.15 12.08
CA TYR A 161 -1.82 -4.64 11.20
C TYR A 161 -0.51 -3.94 11.51
N LEU A 162 0.52 -4.73 11.76
CA LEU A 162 1.86 -4.26 12.13
C LEU A 162 2.88 -4.71 11.09
N LYS A 163 3.89 -3.88 10.85
CA LYS A 163 5.13 -4.27 10.16
C LYS A 163 6.22 -4.62 11.19
N ALA A 164 7.37 -5.04 10.68
CA ALA A 164 8.58 -5.29 11.46
C ALA A 164 8.85 -4.19 12.52
N GLY A 165 9.32 -4.59 13.69
CA GLY A 165 9.51 -3.70 14.84
C GLY A 165 8.22 -3.31 15.55
N SER A 166 7.13 -4.09 15.34
CA SER A 166 5.79 -3.81 15.89
C SER A 166 5.24 -2.42 15.55
N ILE A 167 5.62 -1.89 14.38
CA ILE A 167 5.16 -0.57 13.95
C ILE A 167 3.74 -0.68 13.39
N LEU A 168 2.81 0.05 14.00
CA LEU A 168 1.42 0.11 13.57
C LEU A 168 1.31 0.68 12.15
N ARG A 169 0.79 -0.13 11.23
CA ARG A 169 0.55 0.25 9.84
C ARG A 169 -0.91 0.64 9.62
N ASP A 170 -1.83 -0.21 10.06
CA ASP A 170 -3.26 0.06 9.95
C ASP A 170 -4.09 -0.55 11.07
N VAL A 171 -5.31 -0.04 11.24
CA VAL A 171 -6.29 -0.59 12.17
C VAL A 171 -7.69 -0.47 11.60
N ASP A 172 -8.46 -1.54 11.75
CA ASP A 172 -9.87 -1.60 11.41
C ASP A 172 -10.69 -2.05 12.62
N MET A 173 -11.98 -1.68 12.62
CA MET A 173 -12.96 -2.06 13.64
C MET A 173 -14.33 -2.19 12.96
N GLU A 174 -15.04 -3.27 13.24
CA GLU A 174 -16.43 -3.44 12.83
C GLU A 174 -17.33 -2.40 13.51
N GLY A 175 -18.39 -1.98 12.81
CA GLY A 175 -19.40 -1.05 13.33
C GLY A 175 -18.91 0.39 13.51
N ILE A 176 -17.60 0.65 13.48
CA ILE A 176 -17.05 1.99 13.28
C ILE A 176 -17.08 2.24 11.80
N ALA A 177 -18.19 2.81 11.37
CA ALA A 177 -18.39 3.08 9.97
C ALA A 177 -17.28 3.98 9.45
N GLN A 178 -16.60 3.49 8.42
CA GLN A 178 -15.52 4.19 7.75
C GLN A 178 -16.06 5.32 6.85
N PHE A 179 -17.16 5.98 7.22
CA PHE A 179 -17.85 6.99 6.42
C PHE A 179 -16.98 8.22 6.07
N ALA A 180 -15.82 8.38 6.72
CA ALA A 180 -14.83 9.37 6.29
C ALA A 180 -13.89 8.83 5.18
N ASN A 181 -13.70 7.52 5.06
CA ASN A 181 -12.91 6.87 4.01
C ASN A 181 -13.72 6.57 2.74
N GLU A 182 -15.04 6.37 2.84
CA GLU A 182 -15.86 5.86 1.74
C GLU A 182 -17.07 6.77 1.47
N CYS A 183 -17.31 7.16 0.20
CA CYS A 183 -18.66 7.54 -0.21
C CYS A 183 -19.52 6.26 -0.16
N ASP A 184 -20.75 6.34 0.35
CA ASP A 184 -21.76 5.27 0.17
C ASP A 184 -22.02 4.90 -1.31
N VAL A 185 -21.52 5.73 -2.25
CA VAL A 185 -21.74 5.67 -3.71
C VAL A 185 -20.43 5.44 -4.48
N CYS A 186 -19.35 4.98 -3.83
CA CYS A 186 -18.02 4.80 -4.46
C CYS A 186 -17.96 3.78 -5.62
N TYR A 187 -19.03 3.06 -5.92
CA TYR A 187 -19.12 2.17 -7.09
C TYR A 187 -19.61 2.87 -8.37
N ASP A 188 -19.93 4.16 -8.30
CA ASP A 188 -20.37 4.95 -9.44
C ASP A 188 -19.27 5.99 -9.77
N ASP A 189 -18.86 6.08 -11.04
CA ASP A 189 -17.84 7.01 -11.57
C ASP A 189 -18.23 8.51 -11.41
N LYS A 190 -19.27 8.79 -10.64
CA LYS A 190 -19.93 10.08 -10.42
C LYS A 190 -19.97 10.51 -8.96
N CYS A 191 -19.20 9.92 -8.03
CA CYS A 191 -19.16 10.46 -6.66
C CYS A 191 -18.55 11.87 -6.67
N GLU A 192 -19.40 12.88 -6.54
CA GLU A 192 -18.99 14.30 -6.46
C GLU A 192 -18.43 14.69 -5.07
N LYS A 193 -18.48 13.77 -4.08
CA LYS A 193 -18.01 14.05 -2.72
C LYS A 193 -16.50 13.79 -2.62
N LEU A 194 -15.82 14.64 -1.84
CA LEU A 194 -14.43 14.43 -1.47
C LEU A 194 -14.27 13.10 -0.71
N CYS A 195 -13.48 12.19 -1.29
CA CYS A 195 -13.25 10.85 -0.79
C CYS A 195 -11.81 10.43 -1.11
N ILE A 196 -11.07 9.91 -0.14
CA ILE A 196 -9.67 9.50 -0.32
C ILE A 196 -9.49 8.45 -1.42
N ASN A 197 -10.48 7.56 -1.59
CA ASN A 197 -10.45 6.48 -2.59
C ASN A 197 -10.75 6.95 -4.02
N ASN A 198 -11.27 8.17 -4.20
CA ASN A 198 -11.62 8.72 -5.52
C ASN A 198 -10.68 9.87 -5.94
N ILE A 199 -9.58 10.07 -5.20
CA ILE A 199 -8.59 11.09 -5.56
C ILE A 199 -7.51 10.42 -6.40
N ASP A 200 -7.57 10.67 -7.70
CA ASP A 200 -6.49 10.31 -8.62
C ASP A 200 -5.28 11.21 -8.35
N ILE A 201 -4.12 10.57 -8.19
CA ILE A 201 -2.86 11.27 -7.95
C ILE A 201 -2.14 11.38 -9.28
N HIS A 202 -1.88 12.61 -9.71
CA HIS A 202 -1.29 12.88 -11.01
C HIS A 202 0.23 12.94 -10.89
N PHE A 203 0.90 11.78 -10.92
CA PHE A 203 2.36 11.77 -10.94
C PHE A 203 2.89 12.12 -12.33
N PRO A 204 4.04 12.83 -12.42
CA PRO A 204 4.69 13.03 -13.70
C PRO A 204 5.16 11.69 -14.28
N VAL A 205 5.15 11.57 -15.60
CA VAL A 205 5.75 10.41 -16.27
C VAL A 205 7.27 10.44 -16.04
N PHE A 206 7.83 9.35 -15.54
CA PHE A 206 9.26 9.18 -15.25
C PHE A 206 9.83 7.86 -15.76
N ILE A 207 9.00 7.03 -16.39
CA ILE A 207 9.37 5.79 -17.06
C ILE A 207 8.84 5.89 -18.49
N GLN A 208 9.69 5.61 -19.46
CA GLN A 208 9.37 5.70 -20.87
C GLN A 208 8.72 4.41 -21.39
N ASP A 209 7.99 4.49 -22.51
CA ASP A 209 7.57 3.30 -23.23
C ASP A 209 8.75 2.35 -23.52
N LYS A 210 8.51 1.04 -23.36
CA LYS A 210 9.49 -0.04 -23.61
C LYS A 210 10.71 -0.04 -22.68
N GLU A 211 10.73 0.83 -21.68
CA GLU A 211 11.80 0.87 -20.68
C GLU A 211 11.77 -0.39 -19.80
N LEU A 212 12.96 -0.90 -19.48
CA LEU A 212 13.12 -1.96 -18.51
C LEU A 212 12.86 -1.39 -17.11
N VAL A 213 11.99 -2.05 -16.37
CA VAL A 213 11.57 -1.60 -15.04
C VAL A 213 11.74 -2.69 -14.01
N LYS A 214 11.84 -2.28 -12.75
CA LYS A 214 11.78 -3.15 -11.58
C LYS A 214 10.68 -2.69 -10.63
N TYR A 215 10.06 -3.66 -9.97
CA TYR A 215 8.94 -3.45 -9.06
C TYR A 215 8.80 -4.64 -8.10
N PRO A 216 8.26 -4.46 -6.89
CA PRO A 216 7.93 -5.58 -6.01
C PRO A 216 6.71 -6.33 -6.54
N ASP A 217 6.70 -7.66 -6.45
CA ASP A 217 5.47 -8.44 -6.64
C ASP A 217 4.53 -8.34 -5.44
N TYR A 218 3.42 -9.09 -5.50
CA TYR A 218 2.43 -9.17 -4.43
C TYR A 218 3.03 -9.59 -3.07
N TYR A 219 4.16 -10.31 -3.09
CA TYR A 219 4.89 -10.78 -1.90
C TYR A 219 6.08 -9.90 -1.53
N GLY A 220 6.32 -8.81 -2.26
CA GLY A 220 7.45 -7.91 -2.03
C GLY A 220 8.76 -8.38 -2.67
N ALA A 221 8.77 -9.49 -3.42
CA ALA A 221 9.94 -9.95 -4.13
C ALA A 221 10.21 -9.06 -5.35
N LEU A 222 11.49 -8.71 -5.58
CA LEU A 222 11.87 -7.86 -6.69
C LEU A 222 11.65 -8.58 -8.04
N CYS A 223 10.82 -7.98 -8.89
CA CYS A 223 10.50 -8.43 -10.23
C CYS A 223 10.96 -7.43 -11.29
N TYR A 224 11.03 -7.89 -12.53
CA TYR A 224 11.42 -7.10 -13.68
C TYR A 224 10.42 -7.25 -14.82
N GLY A 225 10.24 -6.20 -15.59
CA GLY A 225 9.30 -6.17 -16.70
C GLY A 225 9.61 -5.07 -17.70
N VAL A 226 8.81 -5.01 -18.74
CA VAL A 226 8.89 -3.95 -19.75
C VAL A 226 7.66 -3.07 -19.64
N ASN A 227 7.87 -1.77 -19.50
CA ASN A 227 6.79 -0.80 -19.47
C ASN A 227 6.09 -0.71 -20.85
N LEU A 228 4.78 -0.59 -20.83
CA LEU A 228 3.94 -0.25 -21.97
C LEU A 228 3.30 1.11 -21.68
N GLU A 229 3.70 2.13 -22.41
CA GLU A 229 3.06 3.44 -22.27
C GLU A 229 1.73 3.43 -23.04
N ILE A 230 0.62 3.60 -22.31
CA ILE A 230 -0.73 3.68 -22.90
C ILE A 230 -1.14 5.14 -23.14
N THR A 231 -0.56 6.11 -22.41
CA THR A 231 -0.89 7.54 -22.47
C THR A 231 0.33 8.43 -22.21
N GLN A 232 0.42 9.56 -22.92
CA GLN A 232 1.52 10.54 -22.81
C GLN A 232 1.31 11.62 -21.71
N SER A 233 0.36 11.42 -20.80
CA SER A 233 0.06 12.38 -19.72
C SER A 233 0.13 11.71 -18.35
N GLU A 234 0.15 12.51 -17.29
CA GLU A 234 0.23 12.14 -15.87
C GLU A 234 -0.40 10.78 -15.54
N THR A 235 0.27 10.01 -14.69
CA THR A 235 -0.06 8.60 -14.43
C THR A 235 -0.05 8.29 -12.94
N ASP A 236 -1.01 7.49 -12.49
CA ASP A 236 -1.02 6.87 -11.16
C ASP A 236 -0.46 5.43 -11.21
N GLU A 237 -0.60 4.75 -12.36
CA GLU A 237 -0.20 3.36 -12.59
C GLU A 237 0.46 3.14 -13.96
N TYR A 238 1.48 2.27 -13.97
CA TYR A 238 2.21 1.82 -15.16
C TYR A 238 1.80 0.40 -15.55
N TYR A 239 1.74 0.16 -16.86
CA TYR A 239 1.38 -1.14 -17.42
C TYR A 239 2.65 -1.92 -17.76
N VAL A 240 2.90 -3.00 -17.04
CA VAL A 240 4.18 -3.71 -17.13
C VAL A 240 3.98 -5.14 -17.56
N ILE A 241 4.62 -5.57 -18.66
CA ILE A 241 4.68 -6.98 -19.01
C ILE A 241 5.83 -7.63 -18.24
N PRO A 242 5.58 -8.62 -17.36
CA PRO A 242 6.64 -9.30 -16.63
C PRO A 242 7.54 -10.09 -17.60
N LEU A 243 8.87 -10.00 -17.44
CA LEU A 243 9.81 -10.74 -18.30
C LEU A 243 9.73 -12.27 -18.12
N ASP A 244 9.16 -12.72 -17.01
CA ASP A 244 9.00 -14.14 -16.68
C ASP A 244 7.59 -14.69 -17.00
N CYS A 245 6.71 -13.90 -17.62
CA CYS A 245 5.39 -14.38 -18.01
C CYS A 245 5.49 -15.42 -19.14
N SER A 246 4.47 -16.26 -19.27
CA SER A 246 4.43 -17.30 -20.31
C SER A 246 4.52 -16.72 -21.72
N ALA A 247 3.87 -15.58 -21.99
CA ALA A 247 3.92 -14.94 -23.29
C ALA A 247 5.35 -14.52 -23.68
N MET A 248 6.09 -13.89 -22.75
CA MET A 248 7.50 -13.54 -22.93
C MET A 248 8.41 -14.77 -23.06
N LYS A 249 8.19 -15.81 -22.23
CA LYS A 249 8.99 -17.06 -22.27
C LYS A 249 8.79 -17.86 -23.56
N TYR A 250 7.55 -17.93 -24.04
CA TYR A 250 7.20 -18.67 -25.26
C TYR A 250 7.28 -17.82 -26.53
N ARG A 251 7.64 -16.54 -26.41
CA ARG A 251 7.77 -15.59 -27.52
C ARG A 251 6.45 -15.35 -28.28
N ASP A 252 5.33 -15.45 -27.55
CA ASP A 252 3.97 -15.23 -28.06
C ASP A 252 3.61 -13.73 -27.95
N PHE A 253 4.41 -12.86 -28.57
CA PHE A 253 4.37 -11.41 -28.34
C PHE A 253 3.05 -10.71 -28.79
N GLU A 254 2.22 -11.41 -29.57
CA GLU A 254 0.89 -10.93 -29.95
C GLU A 254 -0.12 -10.95 -28.79
N ARG A 255 0.14 -11.73 -27.73
CA ARG A 255 -0.77 -11.87 -26.57
C ARG A 255 -0.44 -10.92 -25.41
N ASP A 256 0.55 -10.08 -25.58
CA ASP A 256 1.15 -9.28 -24.50
C ASP A 256 0.25 -8.18 -23.94
N PHE A 257 -0.71 -7.68 -24.72
CA PHE A 257 -1.63 -6.63 -24.26
C PHE A 257 -2.53 -7.10 -23.11
N TYR A 258 -2.85 -8.38 -23.00
CA TYR A 258 -3.72 -8.90 -21.94
C TYR A 258 -2.95 -9.45 -20.73
N ASN A 259 -1.61 -9.53 -20.82
CA ASN A 259 -0.74 -10.16 -19.82
C ASN A 259 0.16 -9.14 -19.09
N HIS A 260 -0.34 -7.94 -18.86
CA HIS A 260 0.38 -6.90 -18.13
C HIS A 260 -0.10 -6.82 -16.67
N LYS A 261 0.78 -6.33 -15.80
CA LYS A 261 0.49 -5.95 -14.42
C LYS A 261 0.32 -4.44 -14.33
N HIS A 262 -0.55 -3.99 -13.43
CA HIS A 262 -0.78 -2.58 -13.14
C HIS A 262 0.04 -2.26 -11.90
N ILE A 263 1.08 -1.44 -12.06
CA ILE A 263 2.03 -1.12 -10.98
C ILE A 263 1.92 0.36 -10.66
N LYS A 264 1.54 0.69 -9.43
CA LYS A 264 1.45 2.10 -8.99
C LYS A 264 2.79 2.81 -9.13
N ALA A 265 2.76 4.05 -9.59
CA ALA A 265 3.93 4.90 -9.83
C ALA A 265 4.93 4.93 -8.65
N PRO A 266 4.51 5.00 -7.37
CA PRO A 266 5.47 4.99 -6.24
C PRO A 266 6.26 3.69 -6.03
N TYR A 267 5.84 2.56 -6.64
CA TYR A 267 6.46 1.24 -6.45
C TYR A 267 7.29 0.76 -7.65
N ILE A 268 7.36 1.55 -8.72
CA ILE A 268 8.10 1.20 -9.93
C ILE A 268 9.32 2.10 -10.10
N GLU A 269 10.39 1.50 -10.62
CA GLU A 269 11.67 2.17 -10.88
C GLU A 269 12.23 1.74 -12.25
N PRO A 270 12.90 2.64 -12.97
CA PRO A 270 13.79 2.25 -14.07
C PRO A 270 14.82 1.22 -13.61
N ALA A 271 15.13 0.28 -14.49
CA ALA A 271 16.15 -0.73 -14.28
C ALA A 271 17.08 -0.80 -15.49
N SER A 272 18.33 -1.17 -15.21
CA SER A 272 19.35 -1.41 -16.24
C SER A 272 19.42 -2.90 -16.59
N THR A 273 19.84 -3.20 -17.82
CA THR A 273 20.02 -4.59 -18.28
C THR A 273 21.07 -5.35 -17.45
N ALA A 274 22.00 -4.64 -16.81
CA ALA A 274 23.00 -5.20 -15.91
C ALA A 274 22.40 -5.75 -14.60
N GLU A 275 21.19 -5.33 -14.21
CA GLU A 275 20.52 -5.77 -12.98
C GLU A 275 19.77 -7.10 -13.16
N ILE A 276 19.48 -7.50 -14.40
CA ILE A 276 18.71 -8.72 -14.68
C ILE A 276 19.60 -9.88 -15.09
N ARG A 277 19.14 -11.11 -14.84
CA ARG A 277 19.85 -12.35 -15.19
C ARG A 277 20.02 -12.48 -16.71
N PRO A 278 21.10 -13.14 -17.20
CA PRO A 278 21.37 -13.28 -18.65
C PRO A 278 20.20 -13.85 -19.46
N GLU A 279 19.45 -14.79 -18.89
CA GLU A 279 18.28 -15.37 -19.58
C GLU A 279 17.20 -14.31 -19.84
N LEU A 280 16.97 -13.41 -18.88
CA LEU A 280 16.00 -12.33 -19.01
C LEU A 280 16.51 -11.20 -19.93
N GLN A 281 17.82 -10.99 -20.00
CA GLN A 281 18.42 -10.04 -20.94
C GLN A 281 18.11 -10.42 -22.38
N ASN A 282 18.29 -11.70 -22.73
CA ASN A 282 17.99 -12.21 -24.07
C ASN A 282 16.50 -12.04 -24.41
N ILE A 283 15.60 -12.39 -23.47
CA ILE A 283 14.15 -12.22 -23.65
C ILE A 283 13.81 -10.74 -23.88
N TYR A 284 14.37 -9.84 -23.08
CA TYR A 284 14.16 -8.40 -23.22
C TYR A 284 14.63 -7.89 -24.60
N SER A 285 15.83 -8.28 -25.04
CA SER A 285 16.35 -7.90 -26.36
C SER A 285 15.49 -8.42 -27.50
N GLU A 286 15.07 -9.69 -27.45
CA GLU A 286 14.18 -10.27 -28.46
C GLU A 286 12.82 -9.56 -28.52
N TYR A 287 12.28 -9.17 -27.36
CA TYR A 287 11.04 -8.42 -27.27
C TYR A 287 11.16 -7.01 -27.88
N LEU A 288 12.23 -6.27 -27.55
CA LEU A 288 12.47 -4.96 -28.15
C LEU A 288 12.63 -5.05 -29.67
N ASP A 289 13.36 -6.04 -30.16
CA ASP A 289 13.51 -6.29 -31.59
C ASP A 289 12.16 -6.58 -32.26
N TYR A 290 11.30 -7.36 -31.61
CA TYR A 290 9.95 -7.62 -32.09
C TYR A 290 9.13 -6.32 -32.16
N LEU A 291 9.07 -5.54 -31.08
CA LEU A 291 8.32 -4.28 -31.06
C LEU A 291 8.81 -3.28 -32.11
N ASN A 292 10.13 -3.18 -32.31
CA ASN A 292 10.73 -2.30 -33.30
C ASN A 292 10.42 -2.73 -34.74
N LYS A 293 10.31 -4.05 -34.99
CA LYS A 293 9.98 -4.60 -36.33
C LYS A 293 8.51 -4.51 -36.67
N HIS A 294 7.65 -4.76 -35.69
CA HIS A 294 6.22 -4.93 -35.93
C HIS A 294 5.39 -3.68 -35.69
N GLY A 295 5.98 -2.63 -35.10
CA GLY A 295 5.31 -1.35 -34.90
C GLY A 295 4.17 -1.46 -33.90
N ARG A 296 4.33 -0.80 -32.76
CA ARG A 296 3.23 -0.06 -32.16
C ARG A 296 3.53 1.41 -32.37
#